data_AF-A0A078FJF3-F1
#
_entry.id   AF-A0A078FJF3-F1
#
_cell.length_a   1.000
_cell.length_b   1.000
_cell.length_c   1.000
_cell.angle_alpha   90.00
_cell.angle_beta   90.00
_cell.angle_gamma   90.00
#
_symmetry.space_group_name_H-M   'P 1'
#
loop_
_entity.id
_entity.type
_entity.pdbx_description
1 polymer ?
#
loop_
_entity_poly.entity_id
_entity_poly.type
_entity_poly.pdbx_seq_one_letter_code
_entity_poly.pdbx_strand_id
1 'polypeptide(L)'
;MDLGVLLRSLIPSLQSVYVLVSYFVYLAVAGELLPGKVIRGVVLSDGSQLRYRCNGLFALTLLVAILGISAKLGIVSPLVVADRGLELLSATFIFCVLVTLVLYITGRSSSDKSSSLKPHVSGNLVHDWWFGIQLNPQFLSIDLKFFFVRAGMMGWLLINLSILAKSVQDDSLSQSMILYQIFCALYILDYFVHEEYMTSTWDITAKRLGFMLVFGDLLCIPFKFSIQAWN
;
A
#
# COMPACT_ATOMS: atom_id res chain seq x y z
N MET A 1 -23.49 -19.14 0.67
CA MET A 1 -22.56 -18.91 1.79
C MET A 1 -23.38 -18.46 2.99
N ASP A 2 -23.23 -19.08 4.15
CA ASP A 2 -24.00 -18.72 5.35
C ASP A 2 -23.52 -17.36 5.90
N LEU A 3 -24.43 -16.46 6.26
CA LEU A 3 -24.12 -15.08 6.66
C LEU A 3 -23.17 -15.06 7.87
N GLY A 4 -23.34 -16.02 8.78
CA GLY A 4 -22.47 -16.17 9.95
C GLY A 4 -21.02 -16.55 9.60
N VAL A 5 -20.81 -17.30 8.53
CA VAL A 5 -19.46 -17.65 8.04
C VAL A 5 -18.80 -16.42 7.41
N LEU A 6 -19.55 -15.67 6.61
CA LEU A 6 -19.06 -14.44 5.98
C LEU A 6 -18.63 -13.41 7.04
N LEU A 7 -19.47 -13.18 8.06
CA LEU A 7 -19.18 -12.24 9.13
C LEU A 7 -17.96 -12.65 9.97
N ARG A 8 -17.75 -13.95 10.20
CA ARG A 8 -16.54 -14.44 10.90
C ARG A 8 -15.29 -14.23 10.07
N SER A 9 -15.34 -14.46 8.76
CA SER A 9 -14.20 -14.22 7.86
C SER A 9 -13.83 -12.73 7.72
N LEU A 10 -14.72 -11.81 8.12
CA LEU A 10 -14.43 -10.37 8.16
C LEU A 10 -13.74 -9.95 9.47
N ILE A 11 -13.70 -10.78 10.50
CA ILE A 11 -12.99 -10.45 11.74
C ILE A 11 -11.51 -10.77 11.53
N PRO A 12 -10.62 -9.76 11.56
CA PRO A 12 -9.21 -10.00 11.29
C PRO A 12 -8.61 -10.87 12.40
N SER A 13 -8.04 -12.01 12.03
CA SER A 13 -7.27 -12.81 12.97
C SER A 13 -5.95 -12.13 13.33
N LEU A 14 -5.36 -12.51 14.46
CA LEU A 14 -4.02 -12.05 14.84
C LEU A 14 -2.98 -12.36 13.75
N GLN A 15 -3.11 -13.49 13.06
CA GLN A 15 -2.18 -13.84 11.97
C GLN A 15 -2.26 -12.84 10.81
N SER A 16 -3.47 -12.46 10.38
CA SER A 16 -3.67 -11.47 9.31
C SER A 16 -3.12 -10.10 9.70
N VAL A 17 -3.28 -9.70 10.97
CA VAL A 17 -2.67 -8.47 11.49
C VAL A 17 -1.14 -8.56 11.48
N TYR A 18 -0.55 -9.68 11.92
CA TYR A 18 0.91 -9.87 11.86
C TYR A 18 1.44 -9.83 10.42
N VAL A 19 0.75 -10.43 9.46
CA VAL A 19 1.12 -10.37 8.04
C VAL A 19 1.10 -8.92 7.54
N LEU A 20 0.03 -8.17 7.82
CA LEU A 20 -0.09 -6.78 7.41
C LEU A 20 0.99 -5.88 8.05
N VAL A 21 1.22 -6.02 9.35
CA VAL A 21 2.21 -5.22 10.09
C VAL A 21 3.63 -5.57 9.63
N SER A 22 3.97 -6.85 9.51
CA SER A 22 5.29 -7.27 9.02
C SER A 22 5.56 -6.78 7.60
N TYR A 23 4.53 -6.75 6.75
CA TYR A 23 4.60 -6.16 5.42
C TYR A 23 4.90 -4.65 5.45
N PHE A 24 4.17 -3.86 6.25
CA PHE A 24 4.46 -2.42 6.37
C PHE A 24 5.83 -2.13 7.00
N VAL A 25 6.22 -2.91 8.00
CA VAL A 25 7.56 -2.81 8.61
C VAL A 25 8.64 -3.12 7.58
N TYR A 26 8.47 -4.18 6.79
CA TYR A 26 9.38 -4.50 5.69
C TYR A 26 9.50 -3.31 4.72
N LEU A 27 8.39 -2.75 4.26
CA LEU A 27 8.41 -1.62 3.32
C LEU A 27 9.12 -0.40 3.89
N ALA A 28 8.89 -0.09 5.17
CA ALA A 28 9.53 1.05 5.82
C ALA A 28 11.04 0.83 5.95
N VAL A 29 11.46 -0.36 6.40
CA VAL A 29 12.87 -0.73 6.57
C VAL A 29 13.58 -0.83 5.23
N ALA A 30 13.01 -1.54 4.25
CA ALA A 30 13.58 -1.68 2.92
C ALA A 30 13.65 -0.34 2.18
N GLY A 31 12.61 0.49 2.32
CA GLY A 31 12.56 1.84 1.75
C GLY A 31 13.70 2.73 2.24
N GLU A 32 14.04 2.67 3.52
CA GLU A 32 15.08 3.51 4.12
C GLU A 32 16.49 2.90 4.11
N LEU A 33 16.64 1.58 4.10
CA LEU A 33 17.95 0.93 4.15
C LEU A 33 18.51 0.56 2.76
N LEU A 34 17.66 0.18 1.81
CA LEU A 34 18.15 -0.27 0.51
C LEU A 34 18.72 0.90 -0.30
N PRO A 35 19.79 0.67 -1.06
CA PRO A 35 20.32 1.67 -1.99
C PRO A 35 19.27 1.98 -3.06
N GLY A 36 19.17 3.26 -3.43
CA GLY A 36 18.22 3.74 -4.41
C GLY A 36 18.58 5.13 -4.91
N LYS A 37 18.05 5.47 -6.08
CA LYS A 37 18.19 6.81 -6.64
C LYS A 37 17.38 7.78 -5.79
N VAL A 38 18.01 8.83 -5.27
CA VAL A 38 17.30 9.86 -4.51
C VAL A 38 16.84 10.95 -5.47
N ILE A 39 15.53 11.05 -5.66
CA ILE A 39 14.89 12.02 -6.52
C ILE A 39 14.39 13.18 -5.68
N ARG A 40 14.57 14.40 -6.20
CA ARG A 40 13.96 15.59 -5.60
C ARG A 40 12.59 15.79 -6.24
N GLY A 41 11.54 15.85 -5.41
CA GLY A 41 10.17 16.03 -5.89
C GLY A 41 9.90 17.45 -6.36
N VAL A 42 8.63 17.81 -6.49
CA VAL A 42 8.25 19.17 -6.91
C VAL A 42 8.60 20.20 -5.83
N VAL A 43 9.01 21.39 -6.27
CA VAL A 43 9.24 22.54 -5.38
C VAL A 43 7.88 23.02 -4.87
N LEU A 44 7.70 23.03 -3.56
CA LEU A 44 6.47 23.48 -2.92
C LEU A 44 6.38 25.01 -2.89
N SER A 45 5.22 25.54 -2.50
CA SER A 45 4.97 26.99 -2.51
C SER A 45 5.87 27.80 -1.57
N ASP A 46 6.46 27.17 -0.56
CA ASP A 46 7.45 27.76 0.34
C ASP A 46 8.90 27.63 -0.17
N GLY A 47 9.10 27.07 -1.36
CA GLY A 47 10.42 26.82 -1.94
C GLY A 47 11.11 25.55 -1.43
N SER A 48 10.51 24.83 -0.47
CA SER A 48 11.04 23.55 0.01
C SER A 48 10.80 22.42 -0.98
N GLN A 49 11.60 21.36 -0.89
CA GLN A 49 11.55 20.23 -1.81
C GLN A 49 11.78 18.92 -1.06
N LEU A 50 10.82 17.99 -1.18
CA LEU A 50 10.91 16.67 -0.57
C LEU A 50 11.85 15.76 -1.36
N ARG A 51 12.53 14.85 -0.66
CA ARG A 51 13.45 13.88 -1.25
C ARG A 51 12.83 12.49 -1.14
N TYR A 52 12.79 11.79 -2.26
CA TYR A 52 12.20 10.45 -2.38
C TYR A 52 13.29 9.47 -2.76
N ARG A 53 13.44 8.39 -1.99
CA ARG A 53 14.34 7.30 -2.36
C ARG A 53 13.58 6.29 -3.23
N CYS A 54 13.91 6.28 -4.52
CA CYS A 54 13.35 5.37 -5.49
C CYS A 54 14.18 4.07 -5.50
N ASN A 55 13.78 3.13 -4.65
CA ASN A 55 14.32 1.78 -4.52
C ASN A 55 13.21 0.72 -4.56
N GLY A 56 12.00 1.08 -5.02
CA GLY A 56 10.83 0.21 -5.02
C GLY A 56 11.08 -1.10 -5.77
N LEU A 57 11.71 -1.07 -6.94
CA LEU A 57 12.03 -2.29 -7.70
C LEU A 57 12.96 -3.23 -6.93
N PHE A 58 13.99 -2.70 -6.26
CA PHE A 58 14.90 -3.51 -5.47
C PHE A 58 14.19 -4.08 -4.22
N ALA A 59 13.39 -3.26 -3.53
CA ALA A 59 12.58 -3.71 -2.41
C ALA A 59 11.56 -4.78 -2.82
N LEU A 60 10.94 -4.67 -3.99
CA LEU A 60 10.00 -5.66 -4.52
C LEU A 60 10.70 -6.99 -4.82
N THR A 61 11.77 -6.95 -5.59
CA THR A 61 12.52 -8.15 -5.99
C THR A 61 13.10 -8.88 -4.79
N LEU A 62 13.64 -8.14 -3.81
CA LEU A 62 14.11 -8.71 -2.54
C LEU A 62 12.98 -9.37 -1.76
N LEU A 63 11.80 -8.73 -1.69
CA LEU A 63 10.65 -9.28 -0.97
C LEU A 63 10.18 -10.59 -1.60
N VAL A 64 10.01 -10.61 -2.93
CA VAL A 64 9.61 -11.81 -3.67
C VAL A 64 10.65 -12.92 -3.50
N ALA A 65 11.95 -12.59 -3.51
CA ALA A 65 13.00 -13.57 -3.27
C ALA A 65 12.94 -14.15 -1.84
N ILE A 66 12.78 -13.30 -0.81
CA ILE A 66 12.65 -13.73 0.58
C ILE A 66 11.42 -14.64 0.76
N LEU A 67 10.27 -14.24 0.22
CA LEU A 67 9.04 -15.02 0.29
C LEU A 67 9.18 -16.35 -0.48
N GLY A 68 9.80 -16.35 -1.65
CA GLY A 68 10.05 -17.55 -2.45
C GLY A 68 10.99 -18.54 -1.74
N ILE A 69 12.06 -18.06 -1.11
CA ILE A 69 12.97 -18.90 -0.30
C ILE A 69 12.24 -19.42 0.93
N SER A 70 11.49 -18.56 1.63
CA SER A 70 10.72 -18.94 2.83
C SER A 70 9.64 -19.98 2.52
N ALA A 71 9.01 -19.89 1.34
CA ALA A 71 8.05 -20.87 0.86
C ALA A 71 8.72 -22.22 0.55
N LYS A 72 9.90 -22.22 -0.09
CA LYS A 72 10.66 -23.46 -0.32
C LYS A 72 11.12 -24.14 0.97
N LEU A 73 11.43 -23.36 2.00
CA LEU A 73 11.81 -23.86 3.33
C LEU A 73 10.59 -24.25 4.19
N GLY A 74 9.36 -24.02 3.72
CA GLY A 74 8.13 -24.31 4.46
C GLY A 74 7.88 -23.38 5.67
N ILE A 75 8.58 -22.25 5.76
CA ILE A 75 8.44 -21.29 6.87
C ILE A 75 7.15 -20.47 6.70
N VAL A 76 6.86 -20.05 5.46
CA VAL A 76 5.68 -19.24 5.13
C VAL A 76 4.95 -19.92 3.98
N SER A 77 3.65 -20.17 4.15
CA SER A 77 2.85 -20.69 3.05
C SER A 77 2.63 -19.60 1.99
N PRO A 78 2.85 -19.88 0.68
CA PRO A 78 2.57 -18.92 -0.38
C PRO A 78 1.07 -18.59 -0.50
N LEU A 79 0.21 -19.37 0.17
CA LEU A 79 -1.25 -19.27 0.13
C LEU A 79 -1.80 -18.35 1.23
N VAL A 80 -0.97 -17.91 2.19
CA VAL A 80 -1.44 -17.16 3.38
C VAL A 80 -2.32 -15.97 3.01
N VAL A 81 -1.97 -15.25 1.94
CA VAL A 81 -2.73 -14.08 1.49
C VAL A 81 -4.03 -14.50 0.79
N ALA A 82 -3.99 -15.53 -0.06
CA ALA A 82 -5.18 -16.07 -0.73
C ALA A 82 -6.17 -16.73 0.24
N ASP A 83 -5.69 -17.41 1.29
CA ASP A 83 -6.54 -18.06 2.28
C ASP A 83 -7.17 -17.08 3.26
N ARG A 84 -6.47 -15.98 3.54
CA ARG A 84 -6.90 -14.95 4.51
C ARG A 84 -7.30 -13.63 3.86
N GLY A 85 -7.65 -13.64 2.57
CA GLY A 85 -7.91 -12.43 1.79
C GLY A 85 -8.97 -11.51 2.41
N LEU A 86 -10.08 -12.06 2.91
CA LEU A 86 -11.13 -11.29 3.58
C LEU A 86 -10.70 -10.72 4.93
N GLU A 87 -9.93 -11.50 5.72
CA GLU A 87 -9.40 -11.02 7.00
C GLU A 87 -8.39 -9.88 6.78
N LEU A 88 -7.54 -9.99 5.75
CA LEU A 88 -6.58 -8.96 5.35
C LEU A 88 -7.28 -7.70 4.82
N LEU A 89 -8.36 -7.86 4.05
CA LEU A 89 -9.20 -6.76 3.59
C LEU A 89 -9.75 -5.96 4.77
N SER A 90 -10.34 -6.65 5.75
CA SER A 90 -10.86 -6.02 6.97
C SER A 90 -9.78 -5.39 7.83
N ALA A 91 -8.64 -6.08 8.02
CA ALA A 91 -7.50 -5.54 8.77
C ALA A 91 -6.98 -4.25 8.13
N THR A 92 -6.85 -4.25 6.80
CA THR A 92 -6.39 -3.08 6.04
C THR A 92 -7.39 -1.94 6.10
N PHE A 93 -8.71 -2.22 6.03
CA PHE A 93 -9.74 -1.21 6.21
C PHE A 93 -9.66 -0.53 7.59
N ILE A 94 -9.56 -1.32 8.66
CA ILE A 94 -9.40 -0.81 10.02
C ILE A 94 -8.13 0.05 10.12
N PHE A 95 -7.03 -0.42 9.54
CA PHE A 95 -5.78 0.35 9.48
C PHE A 95 -5.96 1.69 8.77
N CYS A 96 -6.63 1.73 7.61
CA CYS A 96 -6.92 2.97 6.88
C CYS A 96 -7.72 3.97 7.74
N VAL A 97 -8.74 3.50 8.47
CA VAL A 97 -9.51 4.35 9.38
C VAL A 97 -8.62 4.88 10.51
N LEU A 98 -7.86 4.02 11.18
CA LEU A 98 -7.00 4.40 12.29
C LEU A 98 -5.91 5.40 11.88
N VAL A 99 -5.18 5.12 10.79
CA VAL A 99 -4.07 5.98 10.36
C VAL A 99 -4.57 7.35 9.91
N THR A 100 -5.74 7.42 9.27
CA THR A 100 -6.31 8.71 8.81
C THR A 100 -6.88 9.53 9.97
N LEU A 101 -7.40 8.89 11.03
CA LEU A 101 -7.74 9.56 12.27
C LEU A 101 -6.49 10.13 12.96
N VAL A 102 -5.41 9.36 13.02
CA VAL A 102 -4.12 9.83 13.55
C VAL A 102 -3.60 11.02 12.75
N LEU A 103 -3.60 10.92 11.41
CA LEU A 103 -3.21 12.03 10.52
C LEU A 103 -4.04 13.29 10.76
N TYR A 104 -5.36 13.15 10.95
CA TYR A 104 -6.22 14.28 11.27
C TYR A 104 -5.88 14.91 12.62
N ILE A 105 -5.71 14.10 13.67
CA ILE A 105 -5.39 14.59 15.03
C ILE A 105 -4.01 15.26 15.05
N THR A 106 -2.98 14.59 14.51
CA THR A 106 -1.61 15.12 14.43
C THR A 106 -1.56 16.38 13.58
N GLY A 107 -2.26 16.42 12.44
CA GLY A 107 -2.31 17.61 11.60
C GLY A 107 -3.03 18.78 12.28
N ARG A 108 -4.10 18.53 13.03
CA ARG A 108 -4.82 19.57 13.80
C ARG A 108 -3.98 20.14 14.93
N SER A 109 -3.14 19.31 15.56
CA SER A 109 -2.23 19.73 16.63
C SER A 109 -0.94 20.37 16.10
N SER A 110 -0.67 20.26 14.79
CA SER A 110 0.54 20.80 14.19
C SER A 110 0.48 22.33 14.09
N SER A 111 1.55 22.99 14.52
CA SER A 111 1.78 24.43 14.30
C SER A 111 2.80 24.68 13.18
N ASP A 112 3.07 23.68 12.35
CA ASP A 112 4.04 23.77 11.27
C ASP A 112 3.58 24.76 10.18
N LYS A 113 4.53 25.55 9.68
CA LYS A 113 4.31 26.57 8.65
C LYS A 113 4.81 26.14 7.26
N SER A 114 5.54 25.03 7.16
CA SER A 114 5.94 24.47 5.87
C SER A 114 4.70 24.10 5.08
N SER A 115 4.70 24.42 3.79
CA SER A 115 3.63 24.09 2.84
C SER A 115 3.28 22.60 2.80
N SER A 116 4.22 21.72 3.17
CA SER A 116 4.02 20.27 3.30
C SER A 116 3.08 19.92 4.46
N LEU A 117 3.28 20.56 5.61
CA LEU A 117 2.68 20.17 6.90
C LEU A 117 1.68 21.19 7.45
N LYS A 118 1.57 22.36 6.80
CA LYS A 118 0.62 23.40 7.16
C LYS A 118 -0.81 22.85 7.11
N PRO A 119 -1.53 22.82 8.25
CA PRO A 119 -2.88 22.29 8.27
C PRO A 119 -3.85 23.25 7.58
N HIS A 120 -4.73 22.69 6.76
CA HIS A 120 -5.81 23.40 6.09
C HIS A 120 -7.13 22.77 6.53
N VAL A 121 -7.86 23.48 7.39
CA VAL A 121 -9.07 22.98 8.03
C VAL A 121 -10.24 23.79 7.48
N SER A 122 -11.24 23.10 6.91
CA SER A 122 -12.45 23.74 6.38
C SER A 122 -13.50 24.03 7.46
N GLY A 123 -13.40 23.34 8.61
CA GLY A 123 -14.37 23.41 9.70
C GLY A 123 -15.41 22.29 9.66
N ASN A 124 -15.47 21.50 8.57
CA ASN A 124 -16.27 20.28 8.49
C ASN A 124 -15.38 19.05 8.73
N LEU A 125 -15.59 18.38 9.86
CA LEU A 125 -14.78 17.23 10.29
C LEU A 125 -14.78 16.08 9.27
N VAL A 126 -15.93 15.76 8.67
CA VAL A 126 -16.04 14.65 7.70
C VAL A 126 -15.27 14.99 6.42
N HIS A 127 -15.42 16.22 5.93
CA HIS A 127 -14.70 16.69 4.75
C HIS A 127 -13.19 16.70 4.96
N ASP A 128 -12.75 17.23 6.11
CA ASP A 128 -11.34 17.35 6.46
C ASP A 128 -10.67 15.99 6.71
N TRP A 129 -11.39 15.02 7.28
CA TRP A 129 -10.90 13.65 7.41
C TRP A 129 -10.85 12.93 6.05
N TRP A 130 -11.86 13.12 5.20
CA TRP A 130 -11.94 12.49 3.89
C TRP A 130 -10.84 12.95 2.93
N PHE A 131 -10.67 14.26 2.79
CA PHE A 131 -9.67 14.85 1.88
C PHE A 131 -8.31 15.12 2.53
N GLY A 132 -8.23 15.07 3.86
CA GLY A 132 -7.01 15.36 4.59
C GLY A 132 -6.78 16.87 4.76
N ILE A 133 -6.00 17.19 5.80
CA ILE A 133 -5.68 18.58 6.19
C ILE A 133 -4.23 18.96 5.93
N GLN A 134 -3.33 18.00 5.80
CA GLN A 134 -1.91 18.21 5.49
C GLN A 134 -1.60 17.73 4.07
N LEU A 135 -0.68 18.42 3.40
CA LEU A 135 -0.31 18.06 2.04
C LEU A 135 0.48 16.76 2.05
N ASN A 136 1.67 16.72 2.66
CA ASN A 136 2.59 15.59 2.65
C ASN A 136 3.07 15.31 4.08
N PRO A 137 2.25 14.61 4.90
CA PRO A 137 2.64 14.23 6.25
C PRO A 137 3.77 13.21 6.21
N GLN A 138 4.77 13.40 7.06
CA GLN A 138 5.96 12.55 7.12
C GLN A 138 6.04 11.83 8.46
N PHE A 139 6.52 10.58 8.42
CA PHE A 139 6.85 9.80 9.61
C PHE A 139 8.27 9.26 9.46
N LEU A 140 9.16 9.59 10.42
CA LEU A 140 10.58 9.21 10.36
C LEU A 140 11.28 9.60 9.04
N SER A 141 10.94 10.76 8.47
CA SER A 141 11.41 11.26 7.16
C SER A 141 10.87 10.53 5.93
N ILE A 142 9.96 9.56 6.12
CA ILE A 142 9.24 8.89 5.04
C ILE A 142 7.99 9.72 4.71
N ASP A 143 7.84 10.10 3.45
CA ASP A 143 6.58 10.67 2.96
C ASP A 143 5.50 9.59 2.91
N LEU A 144 4.41 9.80 3.66
CA LEU A 144 3.39 8.78 3.83
C LEU A 144 2.58 8.52 2.56
N LYS A 145 2.42 9.51 1.67
CA LYS A 145 1.72 9.27 0.40
C LYS A 145 2.52 8.34 -0.49
N PHE A 146 3.80 8.65 -0.65
CA PHE A 146 4.70 7.84 -1.45
C PHE A 146 4.85 6.43 -0.85
N PHE A 147 4.85 6.31 0.47
CA PHE A 147 4.82 5.03 1.15
C PHE A 147 3.54 4.22 0.86
N PHE A 148 2.35 4.83 0.97
CA PHE A 148 1.09 4.10 0.78
C PHE A 148 0.87 3.67 -0.67
N VAL A 149 1.19 4.50 -1.67
CA VAL A 149 1.08 4.10 -3.09
C VAL A 149 2.02 2.93 -3.39
N ARG A 150 3.26 2.97 -2.87
CA ARG A 150 4.22 1.87 -2.98
C ARG A 150 3.66 0.60 -2.34
N ALA A 151 3.10 0.72 -1.14
CA ALA A 151 2.50 -0.40 -0.41
C ALA A 151 1.29 -1.00 -1.13
N GLY A 152 0.46 -0.16 -1.76
CA GLY A 152 -0.67 -0.60 -2.58
C GLY A 152 -0.22 -1.40 -3.80
N MET A 153 0.73 -0.86 -4.56
CA MET A 153 1.25 -1.49 -5.79
C MET A 153 2.00 -2.79 -5.52
N MET A 154 2.87 -2.84 -4.50
CA MET A 154 3.51 -4.10 -4.12
C MET A 154 2.50 -5.11 -3.57
N GLY A 155 1.53 -4.65 -2.78
CA GLY A 155 0.50 -5.50 -2.18
C GLY A 155 -0.36 -6.17 -3.23
N TRP A 156 -0.68 -5.44 -4.31
CA TRP A 156 -1.40 -5.98 -5.46
C TRP A 156 -0.66 -7.17 -6.09
N LEU A 157 0.64 -7.04 -6.34
CA LEU A 157 1.43 -8.15 -6.89
C LEU A 157 1.45 -9.35 -5.93
N LEU A 158 1.64 -9.13 -4.63
CA LEU A 158 1.71 -10.21 -3.65
C LEU A 158 0.40 -10.99 -3.53
N ILE A 159 -0.74 -10.28 -3.56
CA ILE A 159 -2.06 -10.91 -3.60
C ILE A 159 -2.17 -11.77 -4.86
N ASN A 160 -1.84 -11.22 -6.02
CA ASN A 160 -1.92 -11.92 -7.29
C ASN A 160 -1.03 -13.17 -7.36
N LEU A 161 0.20 -13.10 -6.83
CA LEU A 161 1.10 -14.25 -6.72
C LEU A 161 0.55 -15.33 -5.78
N SER A 162 -0.09 -14.93 -4.67
CA SER A 162 -0.69 -15.87 -3.73
C SER A 162 -1.90 -16.57 -4.33
N ILE A 163 -2.76 -15.85 -5.04
CA ILE A 163 -3.90 -16.45 -5.75
C ILE A 163 -3.41 -17.38 -6.86
N LEU A 164 -2.38 -16.99 -7.62
CA LEU A 164 -1.78 -17.86 -8.63
C LEU A 164 -1.26 -19.16 -8.01
N ALA A 165 -0.55 -19.08 -6.88
CA ALA A 165 -0.08 -20.28 -6.16
C ALA A 165 -1.24 -21.19 -5.74
N LYS A 166 -2.38 -20.60 -5.33
CA LYS A 166 -3.60 -21.34 -4.99
C LYS A 166 -4.24 -22.01 -6.20
N SER A 167 -4.38 -21.30 -7.31
CA SER A 167 -4.91 -21.87 -8.55
C SER A 167 -4.04 -23.00 -9.10
N VAL A 168 -2.71 -22.92 -8.96
CA VAL A 168 -1.79 -24.02 -9.30
C VAL A 168 -2.04 -25.24 -8.41
N GLN A 169 -2.26 -25.05 -7.11
CA GLN A 169 -2.51 -26.14 -6.17
C GLN A 169 -3.87 -26.82 -6.42
N ASP A 170 -4.89 -26.01 -6.74
CA ASP A 170 -6.26 -26.47 -6.97
C ASP A 170 -6.48 -26.96 -8.42
N ASP A 171 -5.43 -26.98 -9.25
CA ASP A 171 -5.46 -27.33 -10.69
C ASP A 171 -6.54 -26.59 -11.48
N SER A 172 -6.75 -25.31 -11.14
CA SER A 172 -7.84 -24.45 -11.65
C SER A 172 -7.33 -23.33 -12.57
N LEU A 173 -6.13 -23.48 -13.13
CA LEU A 173 -5.50 -22.45 -13.97
C LEU A 173 -6.21 -22.28 -15.32
N SER A 174 -6.87 -21.14 -15.49
CA SER A 174 -7.45 -20.72 -16.76
C SER A 174 -6.45 -19.89 -17.60
N GLN A 175 -6.59 -19.94 -18.94
CA GLN A 175 -5.78 -19.10 -19.84
C GLN A 175 -5.96 -17.60 -19.56
N SER A 176 -7.19 -17.18 -19.23
CA SER A 176 -7.51 -15.80 -18.86
C SER A 176 -6.79 -15.37 -17.58
N MET A 177 -6.72 -16.24 -16.58
CA MET A 177 -5.98 -15.98 -15.34
C MET A 177 -4.49 -15.80 -15.61
N ILE A 178 -3.88 -16.67 -16.42
CA ILE A 178 -2.45 -16.55 -16.79
C ILE A 178 -2.17 -15.23 -17.49
N LEU A 179 -3.00 -14.84 -18.49
CA LEU A 179 -2.83 -13.58 -19.20
C LEU A 179 -2.99 -12.37 -18.26
N TYR A 180 -3.99 -12.39 -17.39
CA TYR A 180 -4.20 -11.33 -16.41
C TYR A 180 -2.99 -11.18 -15.46
N GLN A 181 -2.45 -12.30 -14.96
CA GLN A 181 -1.26 -12.32 -14.10
C GLN A 181 -0.04 -11.71 -14.80
N ILE A 182 0.19 -12.07 -16.07
CA ILE A 182 1.30 -11.52 -16.86
C ILE A 182 1.15 -10.01 -17.05
N PHE A 183 -0.03 -9.55 -17.49
CA PHE A 183 -0.24 -8.11 -17.72
C PHE A 183 -0.17 -7.29 -16.43
N CYS A 184 -0.70 -7.83 -15.32
CA CYS A 184 -0.58 -7.18 -14.03
C CYS A 184 0.88 -7.09 -13.58
N ALA A 185 1.64 -8.18 -13.67
CA ALA A 185 3.05 -8.18 -13.29
C ALA A 185 3.86 -7.17 -14.14
N LEU A 186 3.62 -7.13 -15.45
CA LEU A 186 4.27 -6.16 -16.34
C LEU A 186 3.93 -4.72 -15.96
N TYR A 187 2.66 -4.43 -15.66
CA TYR A 187 2.21 -3.10 -15.24
C TYR A 187 2.88 -2.66 -13.94
N ILE A 188 2.94 -3.54 -12.94
CA ILE A 188 3.56 -3.24 -11.64
C ILE A 188 5.08 -3.08 -11.79
N LEU A 189 5.73 -3.90 -12.61
CA LEU A 189 7.16 -3.76 -12.89
C LEU A 189 7.47 -2.45 -13.59
N ASP A 190 6.68 -2.05 -14.59
CA ASP A 190 6.82 -0.76 -15.26
C ASP A 190 6.69 0.40 -14.27
N TYR A 191 5.68 0.34 -13.38
CA TYR A 191 5.54 1.31 -12.28
C TYR A 191 6.81 1.42 -11.42
N PHE A 192 7.43 0.30 -11.04
CA PHE A 192 8.61 0.32 -10.18
C PHE A 192 9.91 0.69 -10.90
N VAL A 193 10.01 0.42 -12.20
CA VAL A 193 11.10 0.93 -13.06
C VAL A 193 11.01 2.45 -13.16
N HIS A 194 9.79 2.98 -13.30
CA HIS A 194 9.50 4.40 -13.51
C HIS A 194 8.99 5.10 -12.23
N GLU A 195 9.36 4.56 -11.06
CA GLU A 195 8.86 5.02 -9.75
C GLU A 195 9.15 6.52 -9.52
N GLU A 196 10.22 7.04 -10.11
CA GLU A 196 10.60 8.46 -10.01
C GLU A 196 9.52 9.42 -10.54
N TYR A 197 8.76 9.04 -11.58
CA TYR A 197 7.70 9.89 -12.13
C TYR A 197 6.51 10.01 -11.17
N MET A 198 6.32 9.04 -10.26
CA MET A 198 5.24 9.07 -9.28
C MET A 198 5.35 10.28 -8.35
N THR A 199 6.58 10.74 -8.08
CA THR A 199 6.86 11.92 -7.25
C THR A 199 6.32 13.23 -7.83
N SER A 200 5.98 13.24 -9.13
CA SER A 200 5.45 14.40 -9.87
C SER A 200 3.95 14.32 -10.13
N THR A 201 3.28 13.26 -9.68
CA THR A 201 1.84 13.07 -9.90
C THR A 201 1.00 14.06 -9.09
N TRP A 202 -0.24 14.27 -9.54
CA TRP A 202 -1.19 15.16 -8.88
C TRP A 202 -1.50 14.76 -7.44
N ASP A 203 -1.51 13.46 -7.14
CA ASP A 203 -1.80 12.96 -5.80
C ASP A 203 -0.69 13.32 -4.80
N ILE A 204 0.58 13.28 -5.23
CA ILE A 204 1.72 13.72 -4.42
C ILE A 204 1.77 15.26 -4.31
N THR A 205 1.58 15.96 -5.42
CA THR A 205 1.88 17.40 -5.50
C THR A 205 0.75 18.31 -5.03
N ALA A 206 -0.51 17.93 -5.22
CA ALA A 206 -1.63 18.85 -5.05
C ALA A 206 -2.72 18.36 -4.07
N LYS A 207 -2.98 17.06 -3.99
CA LYS A 207 -4.00 16.53 -3.06
C LYS A 207 -3.46 16.41 -1.64
N ARG A 208 -4.29 16.65 -0.63
CA ARG A 208 -3.93 16.40 0.77
C ARG A 208 -4.11 14.92 1.12
N LEU A 209 -3.33 14.41 2.08
CA LEU A 209 -3.44 13.02 2.50
C LEU A 209 -4.57 12.85 3.53
N GLY A 210 -5.68 12.25 3.09
CA GLY A 210 -6.83 11.90 3.91
C GLY A 210 -7.32 10.48 3.64
N PHE A 211 -8.48 10.14 4.19
CA PHE A 211 -9.07 8.80 4.05
C PHE A 211 -9.22 8.35 2.61
N MET A 212 -9.64 9.24 1.70
CA MET A 212 -9.83 8.92 0.29
C MET A 212 -8.57 8.36 -0.37
N LEU A 213 -7.41 9.00 -0.15
CA LEU A 213 -6.15 8.57 -0.74
C LEU A 213 -5.64 7.29 -0.08
N VAL A 214 -5.60 7.23 1.26
CA VAL A 214 -5.13 6.04 1.98
C VAL A 214 -5.97 4.81 1.65
N PHE A 215 -7.29 4.95 1.59
CA PHE A 215 -8.21 3.88 1.20
C PHE A 215 -8.04 3.48 -0.28
N GLY A 216 -7.83 4.46 -1.16
CA GLY A 216 -7.51 4.22 -2.56
C GLY A 216 -6.26 3.36 -2.71
N ASP A 217 -5.16 3.80 -2.09
CA ASP A 217 -3.85 3.19 -2.20
C ASP A 217 -3.80 1.80 -1.58
N LEU A 218 -4.24 1.66 -0.32
CA LEU A 218 -4.05 0.43 0.44
C LEU A 218 -5.15 -0.62 0.25
N LEU A 219 -6.34 -0.21 -0.21
CA LEU A 219 -7.48 -1.11 -0.28
C LEU A 219 -8.01 -1.26 -1.71
N CYS A 220 -8.25 -0.15 -2.41
CA CYS A 220 -8.79 -0.24 -3.77
C CYS A 220 -7.79 -0.87 -4.74
N ILE A 221 -6.54 -0.39 -4.78
CA ILE A 221 -5.51 -0.93 -5.69
C ILE A 221 -5.32 -2.44 -5.46
N PRO A 222 -4.91 -2.91 -4.27
CA PRO A 222 -4.61 -4.32 -4.10
C PRO A 222 -5.83 -5.23 -4.19
N PHE A 223 -6.96 -4.88 -3.57
CA PHE A 223 -8.08 -5.83 -3.49
C PHE A 223 -9.05 -5.75 -4.67
N LYS A 224 -9.38 -4.55 -5.18
CA LYS A 224 -10.29 -4.45 -6.33
C LYS A 224 -9.64 -4.88 -7.62
N PHE A 225 -8.37 -4.52 -7.84
CA PHE A 225 -7.70 -4.93 -9.07
C PHE A 225 -7.35 -6.40 -9.08
N SER A 226 -7.26 -7.09 -7.93
CA SER A 226 -7.07 -8.53 -7.89
C SER A 226 -8.35 -9.34 -8.14
N ILE A 227 -9.55 -8.73 -8.23
CA ILE A 227 -10.82 -9.46 -8.40
C ILE A 227 -10.78 -10.42 -9.60
N GLN A 228 -10.17 -9.99 -10.70
CA GLN A 228 -10.05 -10.78 -11.92
C GLN A 228 -9.20 -12.04 -11.73
N ALA A 229 -8.28 -12.05 -10.76
CA ALA A 229 -7.49 -13.24 -10.44
C ALA A 229 -8.28 -14.28 -9.63
N TRP A 230 -9.39 -13.91 -8.99
CA TRP A 230 -10.20 -14.82 -8.18
C TRP A 230 -11.22 -15.65 -8.99
N ASN A 231 -11.32 -15.41 -10.31
CA ASN A 231 -12.23 -16.11 -11.23
C ASN A 231 -11.51 -17.17 -12.05
#